data_AF-A0A7C3RDG5-F1
#
_entry.id   AF-A0A7C3RDG5-F1
#
_cell.length_a   1.000
_cell.length_b   1.000
_cell.length_c   1.000
_cell.angle_alpha   90.00
_cell.angle_beta   90.00
_cell.angle_gamma   90.00
#
_symmetry.space_group_name_H-M   'P 1'
#
loop_
_entity.id
_entity.type
_entity.pdbx_description
1 polymer ?
#
loop_
_entity_poly.entity_id
_entity_poly.type
_entity_poly.pdbx_seq_one_letter_code
_entity_poly.pdbx_strand_id
1 'polypeptide(L)'
;MGRIYIETSVVVDYIKMKIKRDRDLDANFRRELAKLRNLESRFSFVILESSLGEAIGQCLKKGWKDQDVFEALSCFLRNTGAEIVRSGKTNTDPWNEEYNVFERANKIIEVEWSGESHWGMDIHDIWFLSQVSLDPDCKYIWTRDRRILDYGSTYIEMVCERKINVVETLAGIK
;
A
#
# COMPACT_ATOMS: atom_id res chain seq x y z
N MET A 1 4.84 -17.94 1.68
CA MET A 1 5.03 -17.24 0.39
C MET A 1 5.24 -15.77 0.73
N GLY A 2 6.14 -15.04 0.08
CA GLY A 2 6.35 -13.63 0.43
C GLY A 2 5.12 -12.78 0.09
N ARG A 3 4.97 -11.60 0.69
CA ARG A 3 3.88 -10.67 0.37
C ARG A 3 4.40 -9.33 -0.16
N ILE A 4 3.70 -8.81 -1.16
CA ILE A 4 3.88 -7.47 -1.71
C ILE A 4 2.60 -6.69 -1.41
N TYR A 5 2.71 -5.68 -0.54
CA TYR A 5 1.61 -4.79 -0.24
C TYR A 5 1.51 -3.71 -1.29
N ILE A 6 0.33 -3.56 -1.88
CA ILE A 6 -0.01 -2.50 -2.82
C ILE A 6 -0.62 -1.35 -2.01
N GLU A 7 0.04 -0.21 -2.04
CA GLU A 7 -0.37 0.99 -1.30
C GLU A 7 -1.39 1.83 -2.11
N THR A 8 -2.16 2.66 -1.39
CA THR A 8 -3.26 3.49 -1.91
C THR A 8 -2.90 4.24 -3.20
N SER A 9 -1.73 4.85 -3.29
CA SER A 9 -1.34 5.65 -4.46
C SER A 9 -1.34 4.86 -5.78
N VAL A 10 -0.96 3.57 -5.76
CA VAL A 10 -0.98 2.70 -6.95
C VAL A 10 -2.41 2.47 -7.42
N VAL A 11 -3.33 2.25 -6.46
CA VAL A 11 -4.76 2.05 -6.73
C VAL A 11 -5.36 3.33 -7.32
N VAL A 12 -5.05 4.49 -6.74
CA VAL A 12 -5.54 5.80 -7.19
C VAL A 12 -5.03 6.12 -8.60
N ASP A 13 -3.75 5.84 -8.89
CA ASP A 13 -3.20 6.05 -10.23
C ASP A 13 -3.86 5.13 -11.28
N TYR A 14 -4.17 3.89 -10.93
CA TYR A 14 -4.92 3.02 -11.82
C TYR A 14 -6.35 3.52 -12.08
N ILE A 15 -7.04 4.01 -11.05
CA ILE A 15 -8.38 4.58 -11.22
C ILE A 15 -8.31 5.83 -12.10
N LYS A 16 -7.34 6.72 -11.82
CA LYS A 16 -7.08 7.92 -12.63
C LYS A 16 -6.84 7.56 -14.09
N MET A 17 -6.03 6.53 -14.35
CA MET A 17 -5.74 6.01 -15.68
C MET A 17 -7.02 5.62 -16.41
N LYS A 18 -7.93 4.87 -15.77
CA LYS A 18 -9.20 4.46 -16.38
C LYS A 18 -10.14 5.62 -16.65
N ILE A 19 -10.31 6.50 -15.67
CA ILE A 19 -11.29 7.60 -15.74
C ILE A 19 -10.80 8.70 -16.71
N LYS A 20 -9.52 9.09 -16.62
CA LYS A 20 -8.95 10.15 -17.48
C LYS A 20 -8.42 9.64 -18.81
N ARG A 21 -8.36 8.32 -19.02
CA ARG A 21 -7.75 7.68 -20.20
C ARG A 21 -6.29 8.13 -20.39
N ASP A 22 -5.56 8.23 -19.28
CA ASP A 22 -4.17 8.67 -19.23
C ASP A 22 -3.26 7.59 -19.85
N ARG A 23 -2.66 7.91 -21.01
CA ARG A 23 -1.87 6.96 -21.81
C ARG A 23 -0.55 6.61 -21.14
N ASP A 24 0.05 7.54 -20.41
CA ASP A 24 1.33 7.32 -19.77
C ASP A 24 1.16 6.37 -18.58
N LEU A 25 0.07 6.56 -17.80
CA LEU A 25 -0.31 5.62 -16.75
C LEU A 25 -0.70 4.25 -17.32
N ASP A 26 -1.38 4.17 -18.46
CA ASP A 26 -1.72 2.87 -19.10
C ASP A 26 -0.46 2.13 -19.55
N ALA A 27 0.47 2.83 -20.21
CA ALA A 27 1.74 2.24 -20.63
C ALA A 27 2.60 1.82 -19.44
N ASN A 28 2.58 2.56 -18.34
CA ASN A 28 3.28 2.20 -17.11
C ASN A 28 2.63 0.97 -16.46
N PHE A 29 1.31 0.98 -16.25
CA PHE A 29 0.61 -0.12 -15.59
C PHE A 29 0.69 -1.44 -16.37
N ARG A 30 0.61 -1.41 -17.71
CA ARG A 30 0.83 -2.60 -18.54
C ARG A 30 2.21 -3.23 -18.34
N ARG A 31 3.24 -2.39 -18.16
CA ARG A 31 4.60 -2.87 -17.84
C ARG A 31 4.66 -3.50 -16.46
N GLU A 32 3.97 -2.93 -15.48
CA GLU A 32 3.90 -3.49 -14.12
C GLU A 32 3.11 -4.80 -14.07
N LEU A 33 1.98 -4.93 -14.79
CA LEU A 33 1.19 -6.17 -14.86
C LEU A 33 1.98 -7.37 -15.39
N ALA A 34 2.85 -7.15 -16.39
CA ALA A 34 3.69 -8.23 -16.90
C ALA A 34 4.69 -8.72 -15.83
N LYS A 35 5.20 -7.82 -15.00
CA LYS A 35 6.11 -8.14 -13.88
C LYS A 35 5.38 -8.83 -12.75
N LEU A 36 4.16 -8.36 -12.43
CA LEU A 36 3.27 -8.95 -11.43
C LEU A 36 3.10 -10.45 -11.71
N ARG A 37 2.72 -10.82 -12.94
CA ARG A 37 2.55 -12.22 -13.37
C ARG A 37 3.80 -13.09 -13.16
N ASN A 38 4.99 -12.52 -13.37
CA ASN A 38 6.25 -13.23 -13.14
C ASN A 38 6.54 -13.45 -11.65
N LEU A 39 5.96 -12.64 -10.77
CA LEU A 39 6.16 -12.69 -9.33
C LEU A 39 5.09 -13.52 -8.60
N GLU A 40 3.94 -13.80 -9.22
CA GLU A 40 2.81 -14.54 -8.63
C GLU A 40 3.18 -15.92 -8.06
N SER A 41 4.19 -16.60 -8.62
CA SER A 41 4.65 -17.90 -8.11
C SER A 41 5.43 -17.81 -6.79
N ARG A 42 5.81 -16.60 -6.37
CA ARG A 42 6.73 -16.35 -5.26
C ARG A 42 6.16 -15.38 -4.22
N PHE A 43 5.24 -14.52 -4.66
CA PHE A 43 4.65 -13.48 -3.86
C PHE A 43 3.13 -13.46 -4.02
N SER A 44 2.43 -13.29 -2.89
CA SER A 44 1.04 -12.83 -2.89
C SER A 44 1.00 -11.31 -2.97
N PHE A 45 0.08 -10.78 -3.77
CA PHE A 45 -0.22 -9.35 -3.80
C PHE A 45 -1.36 -9.07 -2.82
N VAL A 46 -1.17 -8.07 -1.96
CA VAL A 46 -2.10 -7.77 -0.88
C VAL A 46 -2.44 -6.29 -0.90
N ILE A 47 -3.71 -5.94 -0.65
CA ILE A 47 -4.17 -4.58 -0.42
C ILE A 47 -4.88 -4.55 0.92
N LEU A 48 -4.62 -3.52 1.73
CA LEU A 48 -5.37 -3.30 2.96
C LEU A 48 -6.76 -2.72 2.64
N GLU A 49 -7.79 -3.19 3.34
CA GLU A 49 -9.15 -2.64 3.23
C GLU A 49 -9.16 -1.12 3.47
N SER A 50 -8.34 -0.65 4.42
CA SER A 50 -8.18 0.79 4.70
C SER A 50 -7.60 1.55 3.50
N SER A 51 -6.66 0.97 2.76
CA SER A 51 -6.10 1.57 1.55
C SER A 51 -7.13 1.65 0.42
N LEU A 52 -8.04 0.68 0.33
CA LEU A 52 -9.18 0.77 -0.60
C LEU A 52 -10.14 1.88 -0.21
N GLY A 53 -10.48 1.97 1.07
CA GLY A 53 -11.33 3.03 1.60
C GLY A 53 -10.74 4.42 1.36
N GLU A 54 -9.44 4.56 1.58
CA GLU A 54 -8.70 5.79 1.30
C GLU A 54 -8.70 6.13 -0.21
N ALA A 55 -8.40 5.15 -1.09
CA ALA A 55 -8.40 5.36 -2.53
C ALA A 55 -9.76 5.83 -3.03
N ILE A 56 -10.84 5.20 -2.57
CA ILE A 56 -12.22 5.59 -2.89
C ILE A 56 -12.47 7.02 -2.39
N GLY A 57 -12.17 7.32 -1.13
CA GLY A 57 -12.34 8.65 -0.55
C GLY A 57 -11.61 9.75 -1.33
N GLN A 58 -10.36 9.49 -1.73
CA GLN A 58 -9.57 10.41 -2.55
C GLN A 58 -10.19 10.63 -3.95
N CYS A 59 -10.72 9.57 -4.56
CA CYS A 59 -11.37 9.64 -5.87
C CYS A 59 -12.69 10.43 -5.82
N LEU A 60 -13.50 10.19 -4.80
CA LEU A 60 -14.77 10.90 -4.60
C LEU A 60 -14.54 12.39 -4.29
N LYS A 61 -13.51 12.72 -3.50
CA LYS A 61 -13.10 14.11 -3.25
C LYS A 61 -12.68 14.86 -4.52
N LYS A 62 -12.20 14.14 -5.55
CA LYS A 62 -11.90 14.70 -6.88
C LYS A 62 -13.14 14.88 -7.78
N GLY A 63 -14.33 14.52 -7.29
CA GLY A 63 -15.59 14.61 -8.03
C GLY A 63 -15.76 13.54 -9.11
N TRP A 64 -15.02 12.42 -9.02
CA TRP A 64 -15.24 11.30 -9.92
C TRP A 64 -16.48 10.50 -9.51
N LYS A 65 -17.23 10.00 -10.50
CA LYS A 65 -18.45 9.26 -10.24
C LYS A 65 -18.13 7.93 -9.59
N ASP A 66 -18.91 7.59 -8.57
CA ASP A 66 -18.80 6.37 -7.79
C ASP A 66 -18.74 5.13 -8.70
N GLN A 67 -19.64 5.06 -9.69
CA GLN A 67 -19.71 3.95 -10.64
C GLN A 67 -18.40 3.75 -11.42
N ASP A 68 -17.79 4.85 -11.91
CA ASP A 68 -16.54 4.79 -12.67
C ASP A 68 -15.37 4.37 -11.76
N VAL A 69 -15.37 4.83 -10.50
CA VAL A 69 -14.38 4.47 -9.48
C VAL A 69 -14.47 2.98 -9.14
N PHE A 70 -15.67 2.47 -8.87
CA PHE A 70 -15.88 1.06 -8.53
C PHE A 70 -15.63 0.11 -9.71
N GLU A 71 -15.96 0.52 -10.93
CA GLU A 71 -15.64 -0.24 -12.14
C GLU A 71 -14.12 -0.33 -12.34
N ALA A 72 -13.41 0.80 -12.20
CA ALA A 72 -11.96 0.83 -12.28
C ALA A 72 -11.33 -0.02 -11.17
N LEU A 73 -11.79 0.09 -9.92
CA LEU A 73 -11.30 -0.71 -8.82
C LEU A 73 -11.54 -2.22 -9.03
N SER A 74 -12.72 -2.60 -9.52
CA SER A 74 -13.02 -4.00 -9.85
C SER A 74 -12.09 -4.52 -10.95
N CYS A 75 -11.78 -3.69 -11.95
CA CYS A 75 -10.82 -4.03 -12.99
C CYS A 75 -9.39 -4.16 -12.44
N PHE A 76 -9.00 -3.30 -11.50
CA PHE A 76 -7.71 -3.36 -10.82
C PHE A 76 -7.53 -4.70 -10.11
N LEU A 77 -8.46 -5.05 -9.22
CA LEU A 77 -8.41 -6.28 -8.42
C LEU A 77 -8.37 -7.54 -9.29
N ARG A 78 -9.15 -7.57 -10.39
CA ARG A 78 -9.09 -8.68 -11.36
C ARG A 78 -7.75 -8.79 -12.07
N ASN A 79 -7.11 -7.67 -12.40
CA ASN A 79 -5.85 -7.66 -13.14
C ASN A 79 -4.64 -7.97 -12.25
N THR A 80 -4.69 -7.60 -10.97
CA THR A 80 -3.61 -7.84 -10.01
C THR A 80 -3.76 -9.14 -9.24
N GLY A 81 -4.96 -9.71 -9.18
CA GLY A 81 -5.24 -10.88 -8.33
C GLY A 81 -5.02 -10.60 -6.85
N ALA A 82 -4.98 -9.33 -6.43
CA ALA A 82 -4.62 -8.95 -5.08
C ALA A 82 -5.68 -9.36 -4.06
N GLU A 83 -5.22 -9.94 -2.95
CA GLU A 83 -6.04 -10.26 -1.79
C GLU A 83 -6.34 -8.99 -0.99
N ILE A 84 -7.58 -8.85 -0.52
CA ILE A 84 -7.96 -7.76 0.38
C ILE A 84 -7.88 -8.25 1.81
N VAL A 85 -7.01 -7.63 2.61
CA VAL A 85 -6.83 -7.95 4.04
C VAL A 85 -7.44 -6.84 4.88
N ARG A 86 -8.26 -7.21 5.87
CA ARG A 86 -8.83 -6.24 6.81
C ARG A 86 -7.84 -5.86 7.90
N SER A 87 -7.88 -4.59 8.30
CA SER A 87 -7.18 -4.09 9.48
C SER A 87 -7.54 -4.94 10.72
N GLY A 88 -6.53 -5.45 11.42
CA GLY A 88 -6.71 -6.21 12.67
C GLY A 88 -7.00 -7.72 12.51
N LYS A 89 -6.94 -8.27 11.29
CA LYS A 89 -6.95 -9.72 11.07
C LYS A 89 -5.66 -10.19 10.41
N THR A 90 -4.61 -10.37 11.19
CA THR A 90 -3.60 -11.38 10.84
C THR A 90 -3.94 -12.66 11.63
N ASN A 91 -3.49 -13.82 11.18
CA ASN A 91 -4.07 -15.12 11.55
C ASN A 91 -3.84 -15.55 13.02
N THR A 92 -3.46 -14.65 13.92
CA THR A 92 -3.07 -14.92 15.30
C THR A 92 -3.72 -13.93 16.28
N ASP A 93 -4.92 -14.27 16.73
CA ASP A 93 -5.63 -13.63 17.86
C ASP A 93 -6.06 -12.16 17.63
N PRO A 94 -7.34 -11.93 17.26
CA PRO A 94 -7.85 -10.63 16.78
C PRO A 94 -7.87 -9.51 17.83
N TRP A 95 -7.60 -9.79 19.11
CA TRP A 95 -7.61 -8.77 20.18
C TRP A 95 -6.21 -8.31 20.61
N ASN A 96 -5.15 -9.08 20.31
CA ASN A 96 -3.77 -8.70 20.64
C ASN A 96 -3.11 -7.90 19.51
N GLU A 97 -3.50 -8.13 18.27
CA GLU A 97 -2.86 -7.49 17.11
C GLU A 97 -3.29 -6.04 16.90
N GLU A 98 -4.52 -5.66 17.29
CA GLU A 98 -4.99 -4.29 17.16
C GLU A 98 -4.19 -3.32 18.05
N TYR A 99 -3.89 -3.71 19.30
CA TYR A 99 -2.99 -2.95 20.17
C TYR A 99 -1.59 -2.77 19.57
N ASN A 100 -1.08 -3.80 18.90
CA ASN A 100 0.23 -3.74 18.25
C ASN A 100 0.24 -2.77 17.05
N VAL A 101 -0.87 -2.64 16.31
CA VAL A 101 -0.99 -1.63 15.24
C VAL A 101 -0.88 -0.23 15.82
N PHE A 102 -1.66 0.07 16.87
CA PHE A 102 -1.67 1.38 17.51
C PHE A 102 -0.32 1.72 18.16
N GLU A 103 0.32 0.76 18.82
CA GLU A 103 1.64 0.97 19.42
C GLU A 103 2.69 1.32 18.37
N ARG A 104 2.68 0.63 17.22
CA ARG A 104 3.60 0.93 16.11
C ARG A 104 3.29 2.26 15.45
N ALA A 105 2.01 2.60 15.29
CA ALA A 105 1.60 3.90 14.79
C ALA A 105 2.08 5.03 15.70
N ASN A 106 1.95 4.87 17.03
CA ASN A 106 2.43 5.84 18.00
C ASN A 106 3.94 6.05 17.91
N LYS A 107 4.73 4.98 17.76
CA LYS A 107 6.19 5.09 17.56
C LYS A 107 6.56 5.89 16.31
N ILE A 108 5.85 5.68 15.21
CA ILE A 108 6.05 6.44 13.96
C ILE A 108 5.64 7.91 14.16
N ILE A 109 4.49 8.15 14.79
CA ILE A 109 3.95 9.48 15.09
C ILE A 109 4.90 10.29 15.97
N GLU A 110 5.44 9.69 17.03
CA GLU A 110 6.37 10.35 17.94
C GLU A 110 7.59 10.88 17.20
N VAL A 111 8.07 10.14 16.20
CA VAL A 111 9.23 10.52 15.39
C VAL A 111 8.85 11.58 14.36
N GLU A 112 7.77 11.36 13.60
CA GLU A 112 7.25 12.29 12.60
C GLU A 112 6.93 13.66 13.22
N TRP A 113 6.44 13.70 14.47
CA TRP A 113 6.05 14.94 15.16
C TRP A 113 7.02 15.41 16.25
N SER A 114 8.18 14.75 16.40
CA SER A 114 9.22 15.13 17.38
C SER A 114 9.83 16.52 17.13
N GLY A 115 9.64 17.11 15.95
CA GLY A 115 10.34 18.33 15.52
C GLY A 115 11.68 18.06 14.83
N GLU A 116 12.31 16.91 15.08
CA GLU A 116 13.63 16.55 14.54
C GLU A 116 13.55 15.83 13.19
N SER A 117 12.44 15.15 12.90
CA SER A 117 12.24 14.36 11.67
C SER A 117 10.80 14.47 11.16
N HIS A 118 10.42 15.66 10.68
CA HIS A 118 9.14 15.88 9.98
C HIS A 118 9.30 15.55 8.49
N TRP A 119 8.99 14.31 8.11
CA TRP A 119 9.11 13.83 6.73
C TRP A 119 7.79 13.93 5.95
N GLY A 120 6.72 14.38 6.61
CA GLY A 120 5.45 14.77 6.03
C GLY A 120 4.50 13.61 5.78
N MET A 121 4.67 12.47 6.45
CA MET A 121 3.71 11.37 6.36
C MET A 121 2.36 11.77 6.94
N ASP A 122 1.29 11.44 6.22
CA ASP A 122 -0.05 11.62 6.75
C ASP A 122 -0.50 10.42 7.59
N ILE A 123 -1.63 10.56 8.26
CA ILE A 123 -2.12 9.53 9.17
C ILE A 123 -2.47 8.21 8.44
N HIS A 124 -2.81 8.27 7.15
CA HIS A 124 -3.10 7.07 6.36
C HIS A 124 -1.81 6.33 6.02
N ASP A 125 -0.75 7.06 5.65
CA ASP A 125 0.58 6.50 5.43
C ASP A 125 1.09 5.79 6.70
N ILE A 126 1.02 6.48 7.85
CA ILE A 126 1.45 5.95 9.14
C ILE A 126 0.68 4.69 9.50
N TRP A 127 -0.64 4.71 9.34
CA TRP A 127 -1.51 3.58 9.63
C TRP A 127 -1.20 2.37 8.73
N PHE A 128 -1.00 2.63 7.43
CA PHE A 128 -0.59 1.63 6.46
C PHE A 128 0.74 0.96 6.87
N LEU A 129 1.78 1.76 7.13
CA LEU A 129 3.09 1.25 7.53
C LEU A 129 3.02 0.44 8.83
N SER A 130 2.23 0.91 9.80
CA SER A 130 2.03 0.23 11.08
C SER A 130 1.42 -1.15 10.89
N GLN A 131 0.40 -1.28 10.05
CA GLN A 131 -0.21 -2.59 9.76
C GLN A 131 0.71 -3.50 8.96
N VAL A 132 1.32 -2.99 7.89
CA VAL A 132 2.22 -3.79 7.03
C VAL A 132 3.41 -4.32 7.82
N SER A 133 3.92 -3.53 8.77
CA SER A 133 5.05 -3.93 9.58
C SER A 133 4.76 -5.19 10.41
N LEU A 134 3.50 -5.47 10.76
CA LEU A 134 3.10 -6.63 11.58
C LEU A 134 3.14 -7.94 10.80
N ASP A 135 3.00 -7.90 9.47
CA ASP A 135 2.95 -9.11 8.65
C ASP A 135 4.36 -9.66 8.40
N PRO A 136 4.78 -10.77 9.06
CA PRO A 136 6.15 -11.31 8.93
C PRO A 136 6.51 -11.74 7.49
N ASP A 137 5.50 -12.03 6.66
CA ASP A 137 5.66 -12.43 5.27
C ASP A 137 5.78 -11.23 4.33
N CYS A 138 5.48 -10.00 4.77
CA CYS A 138 5.69 -8.81 3.95
C CYS A 138 7.18 -8.64 3.62
N LYS A 139 7.49 -8.54 2.32
CA LYS A 139 8.85 -8.30 1.79
C LYS A 139 8.97 -6.98 1.06
N TYR A 140 7.88 -6.54 0.43
CA TYR A 140 7.85 -5.32 -0.37
C TYR A 140 6.58 -4.50 -0.17
N ILE A 141 6.71 -3.19 -0.29
CA ILE A 141 5.59 -2.26 -0.47
C ILE A 141 5.72 -1.65 -1.87
N TRP A 142 4.69 -1.80 -2.69
CA TRP A 142 4.58 -1.15 -3.98
C TRP A 142 3.75 0.12 -3.84
N THR A 143 4.38 1.28 -4.04
CA THR A 143 3.78 2.61 -3.87
C THR A 143 4.29 3.58 -4.93
N ARG A 144 3.51 4.63 -5.22
CA ARG A 144 3.91 5.82 -5.96
C ARG A 144 4.00 7.05 -5.07
N ASP A 145 3.68 6.93 -3.78
CA ASP A 145 3.85 8.03 -2.82
C ASP A 145 5.35 8.26 -2.57
N ARG A 146 5.81 9.47 -2.89
CA ARG A 146 7.22 9.81 -2.78
C ARG A 146 7.73 9.79 -1.34
N ARG A 147 6.89 10.15 -0.36
CA ARG A 147 7.24 10.15 1.06
C ARG A 147 7.43 8.71 1.54
N ILE A 148 6.55 7.80 1.14
CA ILE A 148 6.71 6.38 1.47
C ILE A 148 7.96 5.80 0.78
N LEU A 149 8.23 6.16 -0.47
CA LEU A 149 9.46 5.74 -1.17
C LEU A 149 10.73 6.20 -0.46
N ASP A 150 10.77 7.46 -0.02
CA ASP A 150 11.96 8.06 0.57
C ASP A 150 12.17 7.62 2.04
N TYR A 151 11.09 7.44 2.80
CA TYR A 151 11.17 7.28 4.26
C TYR A 151 10.49 6.04 4.82
N GLY A 152 9.64 5.37 4.04
CA GLY A 152 8.83 4.25 4.52
C GLY A 152 9.66 3.07 5.04
N SER A 153 10.80 2.77 4.40
CA SER A 153 11.69 1.71 4.88
C SER A 153 12.26 2.03 6.26
N THR A 154 12.64 3.30 6.51
CA THR A 154 13.16 3.77 7.80
C THR A 154 12.12 3.60 8.89
N TYR A 155 10.88 4.08 8.67
CA TYR A 155 9.81 3.95 9.65
C TYR A 155 9.48 2.49 9.98
N ILE A 156 9.47 1.62 8.97
CA ILE A 156 9.23 0.19 9.18
C ILE A 156 10.36 -0.43 10.00
N GLU A 157 11.62 -0.16 9.67
CA GLU A 157 12.77 -0.72 10.39
C GLU A 157 12.76 -0.32 11.88
N MET A 158 12.30 0.89 12.19
CA MET A 158 12.12 1.36 13.57
C MET A 158 11.10 0.57 14.37
N VAL A 159 10.04 0.04 13.74
CA VAL A 159 8.93 -0.60 14.45
C VAL A 159 8.88 -2.12 14.33
N CYS A 160 9.58 -2.73 13.37
CA CYS A 160 9.54 -4.19 13.17
C CYS A 160 10.88 -4.89 13.12
N GLU A 161 11.99 -4.18 13.36
CA GLU A 161 13.36 -4.73 13.46
C GLU A 161 13.80 -5.59 12.26
N ARG A 162 13.08 -5.48 11.14
CA ARG A 162 13.33 -6.18 9.88
C ARG A 162 13.15 -5.23 8.72
N LYS A 163 13.81 -5.57 7.62
CA LYS A 163 13.74 -4.79 6.39
C LYS A 163 12.54 -5.20 5.53
N ILE A 164 11.70 -4.22 5.20
CA ILE A 164 10.71 -4.30 4.13
C ILE A 164 11.14 -3.29 3.06
N ASN A 165 11.25 -3.73 1.81
CA ASN A 165 11.71 -2.84 0.75
C ASN A 165 10.53 -2.07 0.16
N VAL A 166 10.59 -0.74 0.20
CA VAL A 166 9.63 0.10 -0.53
C VAL A 166 10.10 0.28 -1.96
N VAL A 167 9.23 0.05 -2.94
CA VAL A 167 9.55 0.09 -4.36
C VAL A 167 8.50 0.85 -5.17
N GLU A 168 8.97 1.61 -6.16
CA GLU A 168 8.09 2.31 -7.09
C GLU A 168 7.59 1.41 -8.23
N THR A 169 8.43 0.44 -8.60
CA THR A 169 8.19 -0.52 -9.67
C THR A 169 8.51 -1.93 -9.18
N LEU A 170 7.82 -2.91 -9.74
CA LEU A 170 8.08 -4.32 -9.51
C LEU A 170 9.36 -4.81 -10.23
N ALA A 171 10.04 -3.94 -10.97
CA ALA A 171 11.32 -4.29 -11.60
C ALA A 171 12.42 -4.48 -10.54
N GLY A 172 13.18 -5.57 -10.66
CA GLY A 172 14.29 -5.86 -9.75
C GLY A 172 13.89 -6.52 -8.43
N ILE A 173 12.59 -6.77 -8.20
CA ILE A 173 12.13 -7.65 -7.12
C ILE A 173 12.67 -9.06 -7.39
N LYS A 174 13.32 -9.63 -6.37
CA LYS A 174 14.11 -10.85 -6.49
C LYS A 174 13.63 -11.98 -5.65
#